data_AF-A0A4Y5YF72-F1
#
_entry.id   AF-A0A4Y5YF72-F1
#
_cell.length_a   1.000
_cell.length_b   1.000
_cell.length_c   1.000
_cell.angle_alpha   90.00
_cell.angle_beta   90.00
_cell.angle_gamma   90.00
#
_symmetry.space_group_name_H-M   'P 1'
#
loop_
_entity.id
_entity.type
_entity.pdbx_description
1 polymer ?
#
loop_
_entity_poly.entity_id
_entity_poly.type
_entity_poly.pdbx_seq_one_letter_code
_entity_poly.pdbx_strand_id
1 'polypeptide(L)'
;MLYHYTSLDGLIGIINGNSVWASHCKYLNDSVEYIHALNFPVSFSNNIYIDDDYLAPFGLSIRKALDKMVHKNIYIPSFSEKPDLLSQWRGYCPPGRGICIGFKHDILEKYCRENNLNLNKCVYSQAEQSKAMKKLVDQCEREFPMPAVTRAEYDKFEISERVNHEIDYHQYVMEGDGKNQADTALNNLCDSITKLAPLFKDNGFHEELEWRIIVDNPTSEIQFRAGVSHLIPYIMLPILSFSKDAIGEVIIGPNASSYSCVSSVLMLLESNGFKDVNVRCSKIPFKSW
;
A
#
# COMPACT_ATOMS: atom_id res chain seq x y z
N MET A 1 -18.10 4.87 -7.67
CA MET A 1 -17.00 4.71 -8.64
C MET A 1 -15.70 5.03 -7.94
N LEU A 2 -14.61 4.38 -8.35
CA LEU A 2 -13.23 4.71 -7.99
C LEU A 2 -12.43 4.92 -9.28
N TYR A 3 -11.54 5.89 -9.29
CA TYR A 3 -10.98 6.46 -10.52
C TYR A 3 -9.49 6.21 -10.65
N HIS A 4 -9.05 5.66 -11.76
CA HIS A 4 -7.63 5.48 -12.06
C HIS A 4 -7.17 6.46 -13.15
N TYR A 5 -6.22 7.31 -12.81
CA TYR A 5 -5.60 8.26 -13.74
C TYR A 5 -4.41 7.61 -14.44
N THR A 6 -4.37 7.73 -15.76
CA THR A 6 -3.35 7.08 -16.59
C THR A 6 -3.18 7.78 -17.94
N SER A 7 -2.32 7.25 -18.81
CA SER A 7 -2.13 7.72 -20.18
C SER A 7 -3.02 6.95 -21.16
N LEU A 8 -3.09 7.42 -22.42
CA LEU A 8 -3.66 6.63 -23.53
C LEU A 8 -3.00 5.25 -23.67
N ASP A 9 -1.67 5.18 -23.53
CA ASP A 9 -0.93 3.91 -23.60
C ASP A 9 -1.33 2.98 -22.45
N GLY A 10 -1.52 3.53 -21.25
CA GLY A 10 -2.01 2.80 -20.09
C GLY A 10 -3.44 2.29 -20.27
N LEU A 11 -4.34 3.11 -20.86
CA LEU A 11 -5.69 2.67 -21.22
C LEU A 11 -5.64 1.48 -22.18
N ILE A 12 -4.85 1.57 -23.26
CA ILE A 12 -4.70 0.48 -24.24
C ILE A 12 -4.21 -0.79 -23.55
N GLY A 13 -3.19 -0.70 -22.69
CA GLY A 13 -2.65 -1.83 -21.94
C GLY A 13 -3.69 -2.48 -21.01
N ILE A 14 -4.48 -1.67 -20.30
CA ILE A 14 -5.53 -2.15 -19.39
C ILE A 14 -6.64 -2.87 -20.16
N ILE A 15 -7.12 -2.27 -21.26
CA ILE A 15 -8.23 -2.81 -22.05
C ILE A 15 -7.81 -4.10 -22.79
N ASN A 16 -6.69 -4.08 -23.51
CA ASN A 16 -6.22 -5.25 -24.26
C ASN A 16 -5.79 -6.39 -23.32
N GLY A 17 -5.19 -6.06 -22.18
CA GLY A 17 -4.78 -7.04 -21.16
C GLY A 17 -5.92 -7.51 -20.26
N ASN A 18 -7.12 -6.95 -20.38
CA ASN A 18 -8.26 -7.16 -19.48
C ASN A 18 -7.89 -7.09 -17.98
N SER A 19 -6.94 -6.22 -17.63
CA SER A 19 -6.28 -6.22 -16.32
C SER A 19 -5.88 -4.82 -15.88
N VAL A 20 -5.92 -4.56 -14.58
CA VAL A 20 -5.36 -3.35 -13.97
C VAL A 20 -3.93 -3.64 -13.56
N TRP A 21 -3.01 -2.70 -13.84
CA TRP A 21 -1.60 -2.86 -13.51
C TRP A 21 -1.33 -2.42 -12.07
N ALA A 22 -0.89 -3.36 -11.22
CA ALA A 22 -0.41 -3.06 -9.88
C ALA A 22 1.11 -2.94 -9.92
N SER A 23 1.65 -1.78 -9.57
CA SER A 23 3.10 -1.51 -9.67
C SER A 23 3.78 -1.81 -8.35
N HIS A 24 5.04 -2.23 -8.38
CA HIS A 24 5.79 -2.51 -7.16
C HIS A 24 5.92 -1.24 -6.30
N CYS A 25 5.60 -1.32 -5.01
CA CYS A 25 5.44 -0.16 -4.11
C CYS A 25 6.67 0.76 -4.06
N LYS A 26 7.88 0.19 -4.08
CA LYS A 26 9.17 0.92 -4.11
C LYS A 26 9.38 1.83 -5.33
N TYR A 27 8.60 1.63 -6.39
CA TYR A 27 8.69 2.40 -7.63
C TYR A 27 7.54 3.42 -7.77
N LEU A 28 6.69 3.53 -6.74
CA LEU A 28 5.67 4.55 -6.68
C LEU A 28 6.26 5.85 -6.13
N ASN A 29 5.60 6.96 -6.45
CA ASN A 29 5.96 8.29 -5.94
C ASN A 29 6.00 8.30 -4.40
N ASP A 30 5.20 7.44 -3.76
CA ASP A 30 5.03 7.38 -2.31
C ASP A 30 5.88 6.30 -1.63
N SER A 31 6.96 5.85 -2.28
CA SER A 31 7.84 4.82 -1.73
C SER A 31 8.48 5.26 -0.39
N VAL A 32 8.66 6.57 -0.20
CA VAL A 32 9.18 7.16 1.04
C VAL A 32 8.18 6.98 2.19
N GLU A 33 6.88 7.14 1.95
CA GLU A 33 5.81 6.99 2.94
C GLU A 33 5.74 5.55 3.45
N TYR A 34 5.89 4.57 2.55
CA TYR A 34 5.97 3.16 2.95
C TYR A 34 7.18 2.88 3.85
N ILE A 35 8.37 3.41 3.48
CA ILE A 35 9.58 3.25 4.30
C ILE A 35 9.41 3.97 5.65
N HIS A 36 8.81 5.16 5.64
CA HIS A 36 8.52 5.92 6.86
C HIS A 36 7.53 5.17 7.76
N ALA A 37 6.50 4.53 7.18
CA ALA A 37 5.54 3.69 7.89
C ALA A 37 6.23 2.56 8.67
N LEU A 38 7.25 1.92 8.09
CA LEU A 38 8.04 0.86 8.75
C LEU A 38 8.91 1.38 9.90
N ASN A 39 9.20 2.69 9.95
CA ASN A 39 9.97 3.32 11.03
C ASN A 39 9.10 3.74 12.23
N PHE A 40 7.78 3.82 12.11
CA PHE A 40 6.91 4.10 13.27
C PHE A 40 7.04 3.08 14.39
N PRO A 41 6.93 1.75 14.14
CA PRO A 41 7.07 0.78 15.22
C PRO A 41 8.47 0.84 15.85
N VAL A 42 9.51 1.17 15.08
CA VAL A 42 10.85 1.45 15.63
C VAL A 42 10.86 2.71 16.51
N SER A 43 10.13 3.75 16.13
CA SER A 43 10.04 4.99 16.92
C SER A 43 9.28 4.77 18.23
N PHE A 44 8.21 3.96 18.21
CA PHE A 44 7.55 3.51 19.43
C PHE A 44 8.46 2.61 20.25
N SER A 45 9.18 1.68 19.62
CA SER A 45 10.10 0.82 20.36
C SER A 45 11.28 1.61 20.94
N ASN A 46 11.76 2.63 20.25
CA ASN A 46 12.86 3.46 20.72
C ASN A 46 12.43 4.38 21.85
N ASN A 47 11.28 5.07 21.73
CA ASN A 47 10.79 5.96 22.78
C ASN A 47 10.20 5.22 23.99
N ILE A 48 9.84 3.94 23.86
CA ILE A 48 9.29 3.13 24.96
C ILE A 48 10.37 2.20 25.56
N TYR A 49 11.33 1.70 24.76
CA TYR A 49 12.24 0.61 25.16
C TYR A 49 13.75 0.88 25.02
N ILE A 50 14.22 2.05 24.55
CA ILE A 50 15.64 2.43 24.71
C ILE A 50 15.93 2.83 26.17
N ASP A 51 14.95 3.42 26.85
CA ASP A 51 15.07 3.77 28.27
C ASP A 51 14.52 2.66 29.20
N ASP A 52 14.08 1.53 28.64
CA ASP A 52 13.52 0.40 29.39
C ASP A 52 14.27 -0.90 29.10
N ASP A 53 15.41 -1.06 29.77
CA ASP A 53 16.27 -2.25 29.74
C ASP A 53 15.49 -3.57 30.03
N TYR A 54 14.34 -3.51 30.69
CA TYR A 54 13.49 -4.67 30.98
C TYR A 54 12.91 -5.32 29.72
N LEU A 55 12.57 -4.53 28.69
CA LEU A 55 11.97 -5.01 27.43
C LEU A 55 12.90 -4.80 26.23
N ALA A 56 14.18 -4.53 26.44
CA ALA A 56 15.15 -4.34 25.37
C ALA A 56 15.18 -5.49 24.33
N PRO A 57 15.12 -6.79 24.72
CA PRO A 57 15.05 -7.89 23.76
C PRO A 57 13.79 -7.90 22.89
N PHE A 58 12.65 -7.43 23.40
CA PHE A 58 11.42 -7.26 22.62
C PHE A 58 11.60 -6.17 21.55
N GLY A 59 12.11 -4.99 21.95
CA GLY A 59 12.40 -3.90 21.03
C GLY A 59 13.39 -4.30 19.92
N LEU A 60 14.46 -5.01 20.29
CA LEU A 60 15.43 -5.56 19.33
C LEU A 60 14.79 -6.56 18.36
N SER A 61 13.89 -7.42 18.85
CA SER A 61 13.20 -8.41 18.04
C SER A 61 12.27 -7.77 17.02
N ILE A 62 11.51 -6.73 17.41
CA ILE A 62 10.72 -5.92 16.48
C ILE A 62 11.61 -5.33 15.39
N ARG A 63 12.69 -4.65 15.76
CA ARG A 63 13.60 -4.02 14.80
C ARG A 63 14.13 -5.04 13.78
N LYS A 64 14.63 -6.18 14.25
CA LYS A 64 15.12 -7.27 13.39
C LYS A 64 14.03 -7.82 12.45
N ALA A 65 12.79 -7.91 12.93
CA ALA A 65 11.66 -8.37 12.12
C ALA A 65 11.30 -7.35 11.02
N LEU A 66 11.24 -6.06 11.35
CA LEU A 66 10.92 -4.98 10.42
C LEU A 66 12.00 -4.79 9.34
N ASP A 67 13.28 -4.94 9.69
CA ASP A 67 14.38 -4.86 8.73
C ASP A 67 14.19 -5.89 7.59
N LYS A 68 13.63 -7.07 7.88
CA LYS A 68 13.31 -8.09 6.87
C LYS A 68 12.13 -7.69 5.99
N MET A 69 11.18 -6.91 6.51
CA MET A 69 9.99 -6.49 5.75
C MET A 69 10.30 -5.52 4.62
N VAL A 70 11.42 -4.78 4.71
CA VAL A 70 11.87 -3.88 3.64
C VAL A 70 12.06 -4.64 2.32
N HIS A 71 12.28 -5.96 2.37
CA HIS A 71 12.47 -6.81 1.20
C HIS A 71 11.19 -7.48 0.66
N LYS A 72 10.01 -7.28 1.28
CA LYS A 72 8.75 -7.82 0.76
C LYS A 72 8.40 -7.20 -0.59
N ASN A 73 7.84 -8.02 -1.47
CA ASN A 73 7.38 -7.61 -2.80
C ASN A 73 5.90 -7.24 -2.74
N ILE A 74 5.61 -5.96 -2.53
CA ILE A 74 4.25 -5.43 -2.46
C ILE A 74 3.92 -4.72 -3.76
N TYR A 75 2.77 -5.03 -4.35
CA TYR A 75 2.27 -4.39 -5.56
C TYR A 75 0.94 -3.70 -5.30
N ILE A 76 0.78 -2.51 -5.89
CA ILE A 76 -0.34 -1.62 -5.58
C ILE A 76 -0.86 -0.99 -6.89
N PRO A 77 -2.14 -1.16 -7.22
CA PRO A 77 -2.89 -0.21 -8.02
C PRO A 77 -3.63 0.78 -7.12
N SER A 78 -3.64 2.04 -7.54
CA SER A 78 -4.25 3.15 -6.82
C SER A 78 -5.45 3.71 -7.57
N PHE A 79 -6.45 4.13 -6.80
CA PHE A 79 -7.68 4.74 -7.29
C PHE A 79 -8.04 5.96 -6.44
N SER A 80 -8.71 6.95 -7.03
CA SER A 80 -9.21 8.14 -6.34
C SER A 80 -10.74 8.10 -6.23
N GLU A 81 -11.33 8.65 -5.17
CA GLU A 81 -12.77 8.92 -5.14
C GLU A 81 -13.18 10.08 -6.05
N LYS A 82 -12.23 10.92 -6.48
CA LYS A 82 -12.48 12.16 -7.21
C LYS A 82 -12.21 11.97 -8.70
N PRO A 83 -13.24 12.06 -9.57
CA PRO A 83 -13.03 12.18 -11.00
C PRO A 83 -12.64 13.61 -11.36
N ASP A 84 -12.00 13.75 -12.52
CA ASP A 84 -11.74 15.04 -13.17
C ASP A 84 -11.02 16.09 -12.29
N LEU A 85 -10.12 15.67 -11.41
CA LEU A 85 -9.31 16.53 -10.54
C LEU A 85 -8.04 17.07 -11.25
N LEU A 86 -7.81 18.38 -11.19
CA LEU A 86 -6.69 19.06 -11.89
C LEU A 86 -5.31 18.57 -11.43
N SER A 87 -5.11 18.38 -10.12
CA SER A 87 -3.84 17.89 -9.59
C SER A 87 -3.53 16.48 -10.08
N GLN A 88 -4.54 15.60 -10.14
CA GLN A 88 -4.40 14.25 -10.68
C GLN A 88 -4.01 14.26 -12.17
N TRP A 89 -4.67 15.11 -12.98
CA TRP A 89 -4.29 15.28 -14.39
C TRP A 89 -2.85 15.73 -14.57
N ARG A 90 -2.33 16.60 -13.69
CA ARG A 90 -0.95 17.10 -13.77
C ARG A 90 0.07 16.12 -13.23
N GLY A 91 -0.28 15.40 -12.16
CA GLY A 91 0.62 14.51 -11.44
C GLY A 91 0.80 13.15 -12.11
N TYR A 92 -0.26 12.60 -12.71
CA TYR A 92 -0.29 11.19 -13.15
C TYR A 92 -0.54 10.99 -14.64
N CYS A 93 -0.90 12.03 -15.38
CA CYS A 93 -1.19 11.93 -16.81
C CYS A 93 -0.19 12.72 -17.65
N PRO A 94 0.24 12.19 -18.82
CA PRO A 94 1.00 12.97 -19.77
C PRO A 94 0.16 14.15 -20.31
N PRO A 95 0.77 15.33 -20.55
CA PRO A 95 0.06 16.50 -21.09
C PRO A 95 -0.70 16.17 -22.38
N GLY A 96 -1.99 16.52 -22.41
CA GLY A 96 -2.86 16.31 -23.58
C GLY A 96 -3.20 14.85 -23.91
N ARG A 97 -2.72 13.87 -23.14
CA ARG A 97 -2.93 12.42 -23.36
C ARG A 97 -3.41 11.69 -22.10
N GLY A 98 -4.03 12.41 -21.18
CA GLY A 98 -4.55 11.88 -19.92
C GLY A 98 -5.90 11.21 -20.07
N ILE A 99 -6.05 10.09 -19.37
CA ILE A 99 -7.29 9.31 -19.26
C ILE A 99 -7.56 9.06 -17.78
N CYS A 100 -8.83 9.14 -17.39
CA CYS A 100 -9.30 8.75 -16.07
C CYS A 100 -10.37 7.67 -16.25
N ILE A 101 -10.11 6.47 -15.73
CA ILE A 101 -10.99 5.30 -15.87
C ILE A 101 -11.77 5.14 -14.57
N GLY A 102 -13.09 5.22 -14.64
CA GLY A 102 -13.99 4.97 -13.53
C GLY A 102 -14.32 3.49 -13.41
N PHE A 103 -13.93 2.88 -12.29
CA PHE A 103 -14.27 1.53 -11.89
C PHE A 103 -15.46 1.49 -10.93
N LYS A 104 -16.37 0.54 -11.12
CA LYS A 104 -17.49 0.28 -10.21
C LYS A 104 -16.97 -0.31 -8.90
N HIS A 105 -17.30 0.34 -7.79
CA HIS A 105 -16.70 0.05 -6.49
C HIS A 105 -17.09 -1.36 -5.98
N ASP A 106 -18.37 -1.71 -6.11
CA ASP A 106 -18.93 -3.02 -5.76
C ASP A 106 -18.27 -4.17 -6.52
N ILE A 107 -17.90 -3.98 -7.79
CA ILE A 107 -17.19 -4.99 -8.58
C ILE A 107 -15.74 -5.13 -8.12
N LEU A 108 -15.06 -4.02 -7.81
CA LEU A 108 -13.70 -4.07 -7.24
C LEU A 108 -13.70 -4.77 -5.89
N GLU A 109 -14.63 -4.44 -4.99
CA GLU A 109 -14.77 -5.10 -3.68
C GLU A 109 -15.04 -6.59 -3.83
N LYS A 110 -15.93 -6.97 -4.75
CA LYS A 110 -16.24 -8.38 -5.05
C LYS A 110 -15.00 -9.12 -5.55
N TYR A 111 -14.27 -8.55 -6.51
CA TYR A 111 -13.02 -9.11 -7.02
C TYR A 111 -11.99 -9.30 -5.90
N CYS A 112 -11.79 -8.28 -5.07
CA CYS A 112 -10.84 -8.34 -3.96
C CYS A 112 -11.21 -9.46 -2.97
N ARG A 113 -12.48 -9.53 -2.55
CA ARG A 113 -12.97 -10.57 -1.63
C ARG A 113 -12.75 -11.99 -2.18
N GLU A 114 -13.06 -12.23 -3.44
CA GLU A 114 -12.91 -13.56 -4.07
C GLU A 114 -11.45 -13.97 -4.29
N ASN A 115 -10.51 -13.01 -4.24
CA ASN A 115 -9.08 -13.25 -4.42
C ASN A 115 -8.27 -13.06 -3.12
N ASN A 116 -8.93 -12.96 -1.95
CA ASN A 116 -8.28 -12.68 -0.66
C ASN A 116 -7.42 -11.40 -0.64
N LEU A 117 -7.81 -10.41 -1.44
CA LEU A 117 -7.22 -9.08 -1.47
C LEU A 117 -8.09 -8.11 -0.69
N ASN A 118 -7.50 -6.97 -0.30
CA ASN A 118 -8.24 -5.91 0.37
C ASN A 118 -8.13 -4.61 -0.44
N LEU A 119 -9.28 -3.98 -0.67
CA LEU A 119 -9.40 -2.62 -1.19
C LEU A 119 -9.65 -1.69 0.00
N ASN A 120 -8.71 -0.81 0.29
CA ASN A 120 -8.80 0.06 1.48
C ASN A 120 -8.48 1.51 1.13
N LYS A 121 -9.09 2.43 1.88
CA LYS A 121 -8.80 3.86 1.82
C LYS A 121 -7.46 4.18 2.48
N CYS A 122 -6.71 5.11 1.90
CA CYS A 122 -5.47 5.61 2.46
C CYS A 122 -5.72 6.44 3.72
N VAL A 123 -4.75 6.42 4.64
CA VAL A 123 -4.75 7.15 5.91
C VAL A 123 -3.78 8.31 5.81
N TYR A 124 -4.28 9.52 6.00
CA TYR A 124 -3.53 10.77 5.81
C TYR A 124 -3.10 11.44 7.12
N SER A 125 -3.91 11.26 8.18
CA SER A 125 -3.64 11.89 9.47
C SER A 125 -2.50 11.18 10.20
N GLN A 126 -1.43 11.91 10.51
CA GLN A 126 -0.30 11.40 11.30
C GLN A 126 -0.75 10.81 12.64
N ALA A 127 -1.76 11.41 13.28
CA ALA A 127 -2.30 10.93 14.54
C ALA A 127 -3.03 9.58 14.37
N GLU A 128 -3.77 9.40 13.28
CA GLU A 128 -4.44 8.13 12.96
C GLU A 128 -3.43 7.04 12.59
N GLN A 129 -2.43 7.37 11.77
CA GLN A 129 -1.33 6.46 11.42
C GLN A 129 -0.59 5.98 12.67
N SER A 130 -0.20 6.91 13.55
CA SER A 130 0.48 6.63 14.82
C SER A 130 -0.37 5.74 15.73
N LYS A 131 -1.67 6.07 15.86
CA LYS A 131 -2.62 5.29 16.69
C LYS A 131 -2.80 3.88 16.15
N ALA A 132 -2.95 3.72 14.84
CA ALA A 132 -3.11 2.42 14.19
C ALA A 132 -1.86 1.56 14.40
N MET A 133 -0.67 2.12 14.20
CA MET A 133 0.58 1.41 14.39
C MET A 133 0.83 1.04 15.85
N LYS A 134 0.61 1.97 16.79
CA LYS A 134 0.72 1.70 18.23
C LYS A 134 -0.17 0.53 18.65
N LYS A 135 -1.40 0.47 18.15
CA LYS A 135 -2.31 -0.66 18.43
C LYS A 135 -1.72 -2.02 18.02
N LEU A 136 -1.02 -2.08 16.88
CA LEU A 136 -0.36 -3.30 16.42
C LEU A 136 0.83 -3.67 17.31
N VAL A 137 1.65 -2.68 17.70
CA VAL A 137 2.79 -2.90 18.60
C VAL A 137 2.33 -3.36 19.97
N ASP A 138 1.33 -2.67 20.57
CA ASP A 138 0.76 -3.05 21.87
C ASP A 138 0.16 -4.48 21.82
N GLN A 139 -0.38 -4.90 20.67
CA GLN A 139 -0.88 -6.27 20.49
C GLN A 139 0.27 -7.28 20.42
N CYS A 140 1.31 -6.98 19.64
CA CYS A 140 2.50 -7.81 19.57
C CYS A 140 3.12 -8.00 20.95
N GLU A 141 3.25 -6.92 21.73
CA GLU A 141 3.76 -6.95 23.11
C GLU A 141 2.98 -7.91 24.01
N ARG A 142 1.64 -7.88 23.96
CA ARG A 142 0.80 -8.82 24.73
C ARG A 142 0.95 -10.28 24.32
N GLU A 143 1.24 -10.54 23.05
CA GLU A 143 1.43 -11.88 22.51
C GLU A 143 2.88 -12.37 22.68
N PHE A 144 3.83 -11.45 22.86
CA PHE A 144 5.25 -11.73 23.01
C PHE A 144 5.55 -12.42 24.35
N PRO A 145 6.48 -13.38 24.40
CA PRO A 145 6.87 -14.03 25.64
C PRO A 145 7.48 -13.03 26.63
N MET A 146 6.93 -12.97 27.84
CA MET A 146 7.40 -12.06 28.88
C MET A 146 8.64 -12.61 29.62
N PRO A 147 9.45 -11.73 30.24
CA PRO A 147 10.59 -12.18 31.04
C PRO A 147 10.12 -12.99 32.26
N ALA A 148 10.97 -13.89 32.76
CA ALA A 148 10.66 -14.74 33.91
C ALA A 148 10.48 -13.95 35.23
N VAL A 149 11.06 -12.75 35.31
CA VAL A 149 10.94 -11.85 36.46
C VAL A 149 10.02 -10.69 36.14
N THR A 150 9.30 -10.22 37.14
CA THR A 150 8.41 -9.06 37.02
C THR A 150 9.21 -7.75 36.98
N ARG A 151 8.59 -6.69 36.45
CA ARG A 151 9.20 -5.34 36.48
C ARG A 151 9.61 -4.90 37.88
N ALA A 152 8.77 -5.15 38.89
CA ALA A 152 9.06 -4.77 40.27
C ALA A 152 10.23 -5.55 40.89
N GLU A 153 10.53 -6.75 40.38
CA GLU A 153 11.73 -7.51 40.76
C GLU A 153 12.95 -6.98 40.01
N TYR A 154 12.82 -6.76 38.69
CA TYR A 154 13.86 -6.19 37.85
C TYR A 154 14.36 -4.83 38.37
N ASP A 155 13.45 -3.95 38.81
CA ASP A 155 13.82 -2.62 39.29
C ASP A 155 14.71 -2.66 40.56
N LYS A 156 14.72 -3.78 41.28
CA LYS A 156 15.58 -4.01 42.46
C LYS A 156 16.95 -4.60 42.12
N PHE A 157 17.17 -5.00 40.87
CA PHE A 157 18.44 -5.59 40.42
C PHE A 157 19.56 -4.56 40.40
N GLU A 158 20.74 -5.00 40.83
CA GLU A 158 22.01 -4.31 40.60
C GLU A 158 22.37 -4.33 39.11
N ILE A 159 23.28 -3.44 38.69
CA ILE A 159 23.66 -3.30 37.27
C ILE A 159 24.08 -4.63 36.64
N SER A 160 24.88 -5.44 37.35
CA SER A 160 25.31 -6.75 36.84
C SER A 160 24.17 -7.75 36.64
N GLU A 161 23.15 -7.69 37.51
CA GLU A 161 21.97 -8.57 37.42
C GLU A 161 21.06 -8.13 36.26
N ARG A 162 20.95 -6.83 36.01
CA ARG A 162 20.23 -6.28 34.84
C ARG A 162 20.86 -6.72 33.52
N VAL A 163 22.18 -6.70 33.42
CA VAL A 163 22.90 -7.17 32.23
C VAL A 163 22.68 -8.67 32.01
N ASN A 164 22.79 -9.49 33.06
CA ASN A 164 22.52 -10.91 32.95
C ASN A 164 21.07 -11.19 32.55
N HIS A 165 20.11 -10.44 33.12
CA HIS A 165 18.71 -10.53 32.76
C HIS A 165 18.46 -10.26 31.27
N GLU A 166 19.06 -9.21 30.72
CA GLU A 166 18.94 -8.90 29.29
C GLU A 166 19.48 -10.04 28.41
N ILE A 167 20.64 -10.61 28.77
CA ILE A 167 21.25 -11.74 28.06
C ILE A 167 20.35 -12.98 28.13
N ASP A 168 19.87 -13.33 29.32
CA ASP A 168 19.02 -14.50 29.54
C ASP A 168 17.69 -14.37 28.81
N TYR A 169 17.06 -13.18 28.89
CA TYR A 169 15.82 -12.90 28.19
C TYR A 169 16.02 -12.93 26.67
N HIS A 170 17.13 -12.38 26.17
CA HIS A 170 17.51 -12.48 24.76
C HIS A 170 17.65 -13.94 24.32
N GLN A 171 18.38 -14.76 25.08
CA GLN A 171 18.56 -16.17 24.76
C GLN A 171 17.22 -16.93 24.77
N TYR A 172 16.36 -16.65 25.75
CA TYR A 172 15.04 -17.25 25.87
C TYR A 172 14.14 -17.00 24.65
N VAL A 173 14.13 -15.77 24.11
CA VAL A 173 13.25 -15.41 22.98
C VAL A 173 13.87 -15.66 21.61
N MET A 174 15.20 -15.78 21.52
CA MET A 174 15.88 -16.00 20.23
C MET A 174 16.17 -17.48 19.97
N GLU A 175 16.47 -18.25 21.02
CA GLU A 175 16.98 -19.64 20.90
C GLU A 175 16.31 -20.62 21.88
N GLY A 176 15.71 -20.12 22.95
CA GLY A 176 15.07 -20.93 23.99
C GLY A 176 13.58 -21.19 23.77
N ASP A 177 12.91 -21.60 24.86
CA ASP A 177 11.50 -22.02 24.84
C ASP A 177 10.52 -20.92 24.41
N GLY A 178 10.88 -19.64 24.61
CA GLY A 178 10.07 -18.49 24.22
C GLY A 178 10.07 -18.22 22.71
N LYS A 179 11.03 -18.77 21.97
CA LYS A 179 11.27 -18.45 20.56
C LYS A 179 10.04 -18.64 19.67
N ASN A 180 9.33 -19.77 19.77
CA ASN A 180 8.18 -20.04 18.90
C ASN A 180 7.03 -19.05 19.13
N GLN A 181 6.83 -18.63 20.38
CA GLN A 181 5.85 -17.61 20.72
C GLN A 181 6.28 -16.23 20.20
N ALA A 182 7.55 -15.87 20.40
CA ALA A 182 8.12 -14.62 19.87
C ALA A 182 7.98 -14.54 18.34
N ASP A 183 8.39 -15.59 17.63
CA ASP A 183 8.29 -15.67 16.16
C ASP A 183 6.84 -15.52 15.70
N THR A 184 5.89 -16.14 16.40
CA THR A 184 4.46 -16.05 16.07
C THR A 184 3.94 -14.61 16.25
N ALA A 185 4.22 -13.99 17.39
CA ALA A 185 3.83 -12.61 17.68
C ALA A 185 4.43 -11.60 16.68
N LEU A 186 5.70 -11.79 16.31
CA LEU A 186 6.39 -10.95 15.33
C LEU A 186 5.85 -11.16 13.91
N ASN A 187 5.55 -12.40 13.51
CA ASN A 187 4.95 -12.68 12.20
C ASN A 187 3.56 -12.05 12.08
N ASN A 188 2.72 -12.15 13.12
CA ASN A 188 1.42 -11.49 13.16
C ASN A 188 1.54 -9.97 13.03
N LEU A 189 2.51 -9.37 13.72
CA LEU A 189 2.81 -7.94 13.63
C LEU A 189 3.22 -7.56 12.20
N CYS A 190 4.19 -8.29 11.63
CA CYS A 190 4.68 -8.06 10.26
C CYS A 190 3.55 -8.17 9.23
N ASP A 191 2.69 -9.19 9.32
CA ASP A 191 1.58 -9.37 8.38
C ASP A 191 0.53 -8.26 8.51
N SER A 192 0.30 -7.77 9.73
CA SER A 192 -0.59 -6.63 9.97
C SER A 192 0.00 -5.33 9.40
N ILE A 193 1.30 -5.10 9.60
CA ILE A 193 2.01 -3.95 9.04
C ILE A 193 2.05 -4.02 7.51
N THR A 194 2.24 -5.19 6.91
CA THR A 194 2.21 -5.35 5.44
C THR A 194 0.87 -4.90 4.84
N LYS A 195 -0.24 -5.09 5.56
CA LYS A 195 -1.57 -4.65 5.13
C LYS A 195 -1.85 -3.17 5.42
N LEU A 196 -1.13 -2.56 6.37
CA LEU A 196 -1.41 -1.20 6.84
C LEU A 196 -0.45 -0.16 6.25
N ALA A 197 0.86 -0.42 6.28
CA ALA A 197 1.90 0.51 5.85
C ALA A 197 1.70 1.02 4.42
N PRO A 198 1.29 0.19 3.43
CA PRO A 198 1.00 0.68 2.08
C PRO A 198 -0.17 1.65 1.99
N LEU A 199 -0.98 1.83 3.04
CA LEU A 199 -2.10 2.77 3.07
C LEU A 199 -1.72 4.14 3.65
N PHE A 200 -0.52 4.28 4.23
CA PHE A 200 -0.09 5.57 4.77
C PHE A 200 0.30 6.50 3.63
N LYS A 201 -0.11 7.76 3.77
CA LYS A 201 0.05 8.79 2.75
C LYS A 201 0.26 10.14 3.43
N ASP A 202 1.05 11.02 2.83
CA ASP A 202 1.26 12.37 3.35
C ASP A 202 -0.03 13.20 3.25
N ASN A 203 -0.33 13.98 4.29
CA ASN A 203 -1.54 14.79 4.38
C ASN A 203 -1.67 15.83 3.26
N GLY A 204 -0.58 16.25 2.61
CA GLY A 204 -0.60 17.11 1.44
C GLY A 204 -1.39 16.54 0.26
N PHE A 205 -1.54 15.21 0.20
CA PHE A 205 -2.28 14.50 -0.85
C PHE A 205 -3.72 14.10 -0.44
N HIS A 206 -4.27 14.66 0.65
CA HIS A 206 -5.62 14.31 1.12
C HIS A 206 -6.73 14.57 0.09
N GLU A 207 -6.52 15.48 -0.86
CA GLU A 207 -7.47 15.74 -1.94
C GLU A 207 -7.68 14.54 -2.88
N GLU A 208 -6.71 13.61 -2.94
CA GLU A 208 -6.77 12.42 -3.79
C GLU A 208 -7.83 11.43 -3.31
N LEU A 209 -8.13 11.42 -2.00
CA LEU A 209 -9.03 10.45 -1.35
C LEU A 209 -8.79 9.03 -1.88
N GLU A 210 -7.53 8.62 -1.78
CA GLU A 210 -6.99 7.45 -2.47
C GLU A 210 -7.46 6.14 -1.82
N TRP A 211 -7.66 5.15 -2.67
CA TRP A 211 -7.92 3.75 -2.33
C TRP A 211 -6.87 2.87 -3.01
N ARG A 212 -6.40 1.85 -2.29
CA ARG A 212 -5.37 0.92 -2.75
C ARG A 212 -5.84 -0.52 -2.61
N ILE A 213 -5.48 -1.33 -3.61
CA ILE A 213 -5.48 -2.79 -3.46
C ILE A 213 -4.07 -3.20 -3.07
N ILE A 214 -3.91 -3.95 -1.99
CA ILE A 214 -2.58 -4.40 -1.54
C ILE A 214 -2.39 -5.85 -1.96
N VAL A 215 -1.36 -6.10 -2.76
CA VAL A 215 -0.97 -7.44 -3.20
C VAL A 215 0.38 -7.78 -2.58
N ASP A 216 0.38 -8.63 -1.57
CA ASP A 216 1.59 -9.08 -0.87
C ASP A 216 2.14 -10.36 -1.53
N ASN A 217 3.43 -10.33 -1.90
CA ASN A 217 4.18 -11.45 -2.46
C ASN A 217 3.41 -12.23 -3.54
N PRO A 218 3.02 -11.57 -4.65
CA PRO A 218 2.26 -12.24 -5.71
C PRO A 218 3.06 -13.40 -6.31
N THR A 219 2.35 -14.47 -6.65
CA THR A 219 2.89 -15.59 -7.45
C THR A 219 2.76 -15.33 -8.96
N SER A 220 2.05 -14.27 -9.35
CA SER A 220 1.87 -13.86 -10.74
C SER A 220 3.19 -13.46 -11.39
N GLU A 221 3.25 -13.63 -12.72
CA GLU A 221 4.39 -13.20 -13.52
C GLU A 221 4.62 -11.70 -13.39
N ILE A 222 5.87 -11.32 -13.08
CA ILE A 222 6.30 -9.93 -12.99
C ILE A 222 6.60 -9.43 -14.40
N GLN A 223 5.93 -8.35 -14.80
CA GLN A 223 6.13 -7.66 -16.06
C GLN A 223 6.83 -6.31 -15.84
N PHE A 224 7.31 -5.70 -16.91
CA PHE A 224 8.08 -4.46 -16.86
C PHE A 224 7.54 -3.45 -17.86
N ARG A 225 7.48 -2.19 -17.45
CA ARG A 225 7.17 -1.05 -18.35
C ARG A 225 8.20 0.05 -18.18
N ALA A 226 8.38 0.86 -19.22
CA ALA A 226 9.21 2.05 -19.13
C ALA A 226 8.53 3.10 -18.23
N GLY A 227 9.23 3.51 -17.17
CA GLY A 227 8.96 4.76 -16.45
C GLY A 227 9.71 5.93 -17.10
N VAL A 228 9.75 7.07 -16.41
CA VAL A 228 10.44 8.28 -16.91
C VAL A 228 11.95 8.05 -17.05
N SER A 229 12.56 7.32 -16.10
CA SER A 229 14.03 7.15 -16.01
C SER A 229 14.50 5.71 -15.82
N HIS A 230 13.59 4.77 -15.60
CA HIS A 230 13.91 3.38 -15.24
C HIS A 230 12.73 2.45 -15.57
N LEU A 231 12.97 1.13 -15.53
CA LEU A 231 11.90 0.14 -15.67
C LEU A 231 11.11 0.01 -14.36
N ILE A 232 9.79 -0.06 -14.48
CA ILE A 232 8.86 -0.25 -13.37
C ILE A 232 8.33 -1.68 -13.42
N PRO A 233 8.62 -2.51 -12.41
CA PRO A 233 7.99 -3.81 -12.25
C PRO A 233 6.51 -3.67 -11.90
N TYR A 234 5.67 -4.46 -12.54
CA TYR A 234 4.24 -4.52 -12.24
C TYR A 234 3.69 -5.93 -12.45
N ILE A 235 2.55 -6.20 -11.82
CA ILE A 235 1.74 -7.39 -12.07
C ILE A 235 0.40 -6.98 -12.68
N MET A 236 -0.24 -7.91 -13.38
CA MET A 236 -1.59 -7.73 -13.91
C MET A 236 -2.62 -8.31 -12.95
N LEU A 237 -3.56 -7.47 -12.51
CA LEU A 237 -4.76 -7.91 -11.78
C LEU A 237 -5.90 -8.09 -12.79
N PRO A 238 -6.38 -9.32 -13.06
CA PRO A 238 -7.38 -9.61 -14.09
C PRO A 238 -8.81 -9.18 -13.72
N ILE A 239 -8.97 -7.93 -13.28
CA ILE A 239 -10.23 -7.32 -12.86
C ILE A 239 -11.24 -7.26 -14.02
N LEU A 240 -10.79 -6.97 -15.24
CA LEU A 240 -11.70 -6.87 -16.39
C LEU A 240 -12.01 -8.23 -17.00
N SER A 241 -11.11 -9.21 -16.85
CA SER A 241 -11.42 -10.61 -17.11
C SER A 241 -12.47 -11.15 -16.14
N PHE A 242 -12.39 -10.71 -14.87
CA PHE A 242 -13.40 -11.02 -13.86
C PHE A 242 -14.77 -10.41 -14.19
N SER A 243 -14.80 -9.14 -14.59
CA SER A 243 -16.01 -8.50 -15.10
C SER A 243 -15.69 -7.28 -15.95
N LYS A 244 -16.11 -7.29 -17.23
CA LYS A 244 -15.99 -6.11 -18.10
C LYS A 244 -16.86 -4.95 -17.65
N ASP A 245 -17.94 -5.24 -16.91
CA ASP A 245 -18.81 -4.23 -16.31
C ASP A 245 -18.10 -3.44 -15.20
N ALA A 246 -16.90 -3.85 -14.79
CA ALA A 246 -16.06 -3.11 -13.84
C ALA A 246 -15.81 -1.68 -14.30
N ILE A 247 -15.69 -1.41 -15.60
CA ILE A 247 -15.55 -0.04 -16.11
C ILE A 247 -16.95 0.55 -16.31
N GLY A 248 -17.24 1.65 -15.60
CA GLY A 248 -18.50 2.39 -15.76
C GLY A 248 -18.36 3.68 -16.56
N GLU A 249 -17.20 4.33 -16.51
CA GLU A 249 -16.94 5.52 -17.32
C GLU A 249 -15.46 5.68 -17.70
N VAL A 250 -15.20 6.41 -18.78
CA VAL A 250 -13.88 6.89 -19.16
C VAL A 250 -13.96 8.39 -19.41
N ILE A 251 -13.13 9.14 -18.70
CA ILE A 251 -13.03 10.60 -18.80
C ILE A 251 -11.74 10.93 -19.54
N ILE A 252 -11.88 11.71 -20.60
CA ILE A 252 -10.76 12.18 -21.40
C ILE A 252 -10.27 13.50 -20.81
N GLY A 253 -9.01 13.53 -20.41
CA GLY A 253 -8.39 14.73 -19.83
C GLY A 253 -8.34 15.90 -20.81
N PRO A 254 -8.03 17.12 -20.32
CA PRO A 254 -7.97 18.30 -21.18
C PRO A 254 -6.98 18.12 -22.33
N ASN A 255 -7.45 18.27 -23.57
CA ASN A 255 -6.63 18.12 -24.77
C ASN A 255 -7.21 18.93 -25.96
N ALA A 256 -6.42 19.09 -27.02
CA ALA A 256 -6.76 19.91 -28.19
C ALA A 256 -7.79 19.25 -29.14
N SER A 257 -7.98 17.93 -29.07
CA SER A 257 -8.78 17.14 -30.05
C SER A 257 -9.79 16.23 -29.34
N SER A 258 -10.57 16.80 -28.44
CA SER A 258 -11.40 16.05 -27.49
C SER A 258 -12.44 15.15 -28.17
N TYR A 259 -13.10 15.62 -29.24
CA TYR A 259 -14.11 14.85 -29.97
C TYR A 259 -13.54 13.59 -30.65
N SER A 260 -12.40 13.71 -31.34
CA SER A 260 -11.74 12.57 -31.97
C SER A 260 -11.28 11.55 -30.93
N CYS A 261 -10.83 12.01 -29.76
CA CYS A 261 -10.43 11.14 -28.66
C CYS A 261 -11.62 10.37 -28.08
N VAL A 262 -12.80 11.01 -27.93
CA VAL A 262 -14.03 10.31 -27.52
C VAL A 262 -14.34 9.18 -28.49
N SER A 263 -14.37 9.48 -29.79
CA SER A 263 -14.70 8.49 -30.81
C SER A 263 -13.72 7.31 -30.81
N SER A 264 -12.41 7.56 -30.71
CA SER A 264 -11.42 6.48 -30.75
C SER A 264 -11.43 5.63 -29.48
N VAL A 265 -11.65 6.23 -28.31
CA VAL A 265 -11.80 5.48 -27.04
C VAL A 265 -13.05 4.60 -27.06
N LEU A 266 -14.18 5.09 -27.58
CA LEU A 266 -15.39 4.27 -27.76
C LEU A 266 -15.11 3.07 -28.66
N MET A 267 -14.47 3.29 -29.82
CA MET A 267 -14.09 2.19 -30.72
C MET A 267 -13.15 1.17 -30.05
N LEU A 268 -12.20 1.61 -29.23
CA LEU A 268 -11.30 0.73 -28.48
C LEU A 268 -12.07 -0.14 -27.48
N LEU A 269 -13.02 0.45 -26.75
CA LEU A 269 -13.85 -0.25 -25.77
C LEU A 269 -14.78 -1.26 -26.45
N GLU A 270 -15.49 -0.85 -27.50
CA GLU A 270 -16.43 -1.70 -28.24
C GLU A 270 -15.72 -2.88 -28.94
N SER A 271 -14.58 -2.64 -29.58
CA SER A 271 -13.79 -3.70 -30.23
C SER A 271 -13.24 -4.72 -29.24
N ASN A 272 -13.05 -4.33 -27.98
CA ASN A 272 -12.69 -5.22 -26.89
C ASN A 272 -13.90 -5.74 -26.10
N GLY A 273 -15.13 -5.53 -26.56
CA GLY A 273 -16.34 -6.10 -25.97
C GLY A 273 -16.77 -5.47 -24.65
N PHE A 274 -16.32 -4.26 -24.33
CA PHE A 274 -16.88 -3.45 -23.25
C PHE A 274 -18.15 -2.78 -23.76
N LYS A 275 -19.24 -2.87 -22.98
CA LYS A 275 -20.55 -2.32 -23.32
C LYS A 275 -20.98 -1.32 -22.25
N ASP A 276 -21.83 -0.37 -22.64
CA ASP A 276 -22.47 0.58 -21.72
C ASP A 276 -21.49 1.43 -20.88
N VAL A 277 -20.28 1.67 -21.41
CA VAL A 277 -19.29 2.55 -20.78
C VAL A 277 -19.56 4.00 -21.18
N ASN A 278 -19.78 4.87 -20.19
CA ASN A 278 -19.94 6.30 -20.44
C ASN A 278 -18.59 6.95 -20.79
N VAL A 279 -18.43 7.49 -22.00
CA VAL A 279 -17.20 8.20 -22.40
C VAL A 279 -17.48 9.69 -22.54
N ARG A 280 -16.72 10.51 -21.81
CA ARG A 280 -16.92 11.98 -21.81
C ARG A 280 -15.61 12.74 -21.69
N CYS A 281 -15.65 14.02 -22.02
CA CYS A 281 -14.53 14.93 -21.80
C CYS A 281 -14.51 15.47 -20.37
N SER A 282 -13.31 15.82 -19.90
CA SER A 282 -13.08 16.67 -18.74
C SER A 282 -13.77 18.02 -18.92
N LYS A 283 -14.28 18.59 -17.81
CA LYS A 283 -14.81 19.96 -17.78
C LYS A 283 -13.71 21.00 -17.55
N ILE A 284 -12.49 20.57 -17.24
CA ILE A 284 -11.35 21.45 -17.02
C ILE A 284 -10.88 21.95 -18.40
N PRO A 285 -10.71 23.27 -18.58
CA PRO A 285 -10.27 23.83 -19.85
C PRO A 285 -8.84 23.38 -20.17
N PHE A 286 -8.60 23.00 -21.42
CA PHE A 286 -7.26 22.74 -21.91
C PHE A 286 -6.46 24.04 -21.90
N LYS A 287 -5.31 24.05 -21.22
CA LYS A 287 -4.25 25.02 -21.49
C LYS A 287 -3.01 24.23 -21.84
N SER A 288 -2.26 24.72 -22.82
CA SER A 288 -0.92 24.23 -23.11
C SER A 288 -0.02 24.58 -21.93
N TRP A 289 0.33 23.59 -21.11
CA TRP A 289 1.35 23.71 -20.07
C TRP A 289 2.57 22.94 -20.52
#